data_AF-A0A2I9CSN2-F1
#
_entry.id   AF-A0A2I9CSN2-F1
#
_cell.length_a   1.000
_cell.length_b   1.000
_cell.length_c   1.000
_cell.angle_alpha   90.00
_cell.angle_beta   90.00
_cell.angle_gamma   90.00
#
_symmetry.space_group_name_H-M   'P 1'
#
loop_
_entity.id
_entity.type
_entity.pdbx_description
1 polymer ?
#
loop_
_entity_poly.entity_id
_entity_poly.type
_entity_poly.pdbx_seq_one_letter_code
_entity_poly.pdbx_strand_id
1 'polypeptide(L)'
;MSKLTVGPWIAAQKLPSRDAARDRLAFLERTRVRRETPSVAGFPLVGLGGSCGKPCFALPYVLTWTEENTRRLEELAAEFGCYVEYGAYPHLKLHENDQEVGAVQDWTTFGTVYLRPGYERAEELLVRLAGLLQPDKPRQNHL
;
A
#
# COMPACT_ATOMS: atom_id res chain seq x y z
N MET A 1 29.32 -9.75 9.20
CA MET A 1 28.00 -9.19 9.51
C MET A 1 26.95 -10.26 9.27
N SER A 2 26.12 -10.59 10.26
CA SER A 2 24.99 -11.50 10.05
C SER A 2 23.96 -10.83 9.14
N LYS A 3 23.42 -11.57 8.17
CA LYS A 3 22.36 -11.07 7.27
C LYS A 3 21.10 -10.75 8.08
N LEU A 4 20.33 -9.75 7.65
CA LEU A 4 19.01 -9.44 8.22
C LEU A 4 18.09 -10.67 8.10
N THR A 5 17.51 -11.11 9.21
CA THR A 5 16.70 -12.35 9.31
C THR A 5 15.32 -12.22 8.66
N VAL A 6 14.86 -11.00 8.38
CA VAL A 6 13.55 -10.72 7.76
C VAL A 6 13.53 -10.89 6.23
N GLY A 7 14.66 -11.18 5.59
CA GLY A 7 14.76 -11.33 4.13
C GLY A 7 13.71 -12.25 3.51
N PRO A 8 13.50 -13.48 4.03
CA PRO A 8 12.46 -14.39 3.53
C PRO A 8 11.04 -13.83 3.68
N TRP A 9 10.74 -13.17 4.80
CA TRP A 9 9.43 -12.55 5.03
C TRP A 9 9.18 -11.41 4.03
N ILE A 10 10.19 -10.56 3.77
CA ILE A 10 10.12 -9.50 2.76
C ILE A 10 9.93 -10.07 1.35
N ALA A 11 10.63 -11.15 1.02
CA ALA A 11 10.54 -11.79 -0.28
C ALA A 11 9.13 -12.35 -0.55
N ALA A 12 8.48 -12.93 0.46
CA ALA A 12 7.11 -13.44 0.37
C ALA A 12 6.06 -12.34 0.06
N GLN A 13 6.39 -11.07 0.33
CA GLN A 13 5.50 -9.96 0.01
C GLN A 13 5.59 -9.51 -1.45
N LYS A 14 6.71 -9.78 -2.11
CA LYS A 14 6.98 -9.33 -3.48
C LYS A 14 6.15 -10.13 -4.48
N LEU A 15 5.99 -9.54 -5.67
CA LEU A 15 5.35 -10.20 -6.80
C LEU A 15 6.10 -11.50 -7.15
N PRO A 16 5.40 -12.65 -7.26
CA PRO A 16 6.01 -13.91 -7.67
C PRO A 16 6.40 -13.90 -9.16
N SER A 17 5.66 -13.16 -10.00
CA SER A 17 5.96 -12.92 -11.42
C SER A 17 5.30 -11.61 -11.89
N ARG A 18 5.69 -11.12 -13.07
CA ARG A 18 5.05 -9.94 -13.68
C ARG A 18 3.59 -10.19 -14.06
N ASP A 19 3.23 -11.43 -14.37
CA ASP A 19 1.86 -11.77 -14.78
C ASP A 19 0.86 -11.64 -13.61
N ALA A 20 1.34 -11.80 -12.37
CA ALA A 20 0.55 -11.60 -11.17
C ALA A 20 0.39 -10.12 -10.75
N ALA A 21 0.99 -9.19 -11.50
CA ALA A 21 1.07 -7.77 -11.12
C ALA A 21 -0.29 -7.08 -11.03
N ARG A 22 -1.32 -7.61 -11.69
CA ARG A 22 -2.70 -7.09 -11.62
C ARG A 22 -3.68 -8.08 -10.97
N ASP A 23 -3.18 -9.14 -10.34
CA ASP A 23 -4.01 -10.12 -9.66
C ASP A 23 -4.30 -9.68 -8.22
N ARG A 24 -5.49 -9.10 -8.03
CA ARG A 24 -6.00 -8.65 -6.74
C ARG A 24 -6.14 -9.80 -5.73
N LEU A 25 -6.53 -11.00 -6.16
CA LEU A 25 -6.70 -12.14 -5.26
C LEU A 25 -5.34 -12.63 -4.77
N ALA A 26 -4.38 -12.78 -5.68
CA ALA A 26 -3.00 -13.14 -5.31
C ALA A 26 -2.38 -12.09 -4.37
N PHE A 27 -2.72 -10.81 -4.52
CA PHE A 27 -2.29 -9.76 -3.60
C PHE A 27 -2.90 -9.94 -2.20
N LEU A 28 -4.22 -10.13 -2.11
CA LEU A 28 -4.92 -10.31 -0.83
C LEU A 28 -4.42 -11.54 -0.07
N GLU A 29 -4.10 -12.65 -0.77
CA GLU A 29 -3.50 -13.82 -0.12
C GLU A 29 -2.11 -13.50 0.47
N ARG A 30 -1.28 -12.74 -0.25
CA ARG A 30 0.04 -12.32 0.26
C ARG A 30 -0.10 -11.39 1.47
N THR A 31 -1.07 -10.48 1.48
CA THR A 31 -1.18 -9.49 2.56
C THR A 31 -1.70 -10.09 3.88
N ARG A 32 -2.36 -11.25 3.86
CA ARG A 32 -2.83 -11.94 5.08
C ARG A 32 -1.72 -12.23 6.08
N VAL A 33 -0.50 -12.52 5.63
CA VAL A 33 0.64 -12.83 6.52
C VAL A 33 1.22 -11.60 7.23
N ARG A 34 0.73 -10.39 6.92
CA ARG A 34 1.20 -9.12 7.50
C ARG A 34 0.58 -8.79 8.85
N ARG A 35 -0.43 -9.55 9.28
CA ARG A 35 -1.04 -9.40 10.62
C ARG A 35 -0.01 -9.58 11.73
N GLU A 36 1.02 -10.39 11.48
CA GLU A 36 2.16 -10.61 12.40
C GLU A 36 3.43 -10.07 11.74
N THR A 37 3.74 -8.81 12.01
CA THR A 37 4.92 -8.16 11.43
C THR A 37 6.16 -8.48 12.27
N PRO A 38 7.27 -8.94 11.67
CA PRO A 38 8.46 -9.37 12.41
C PRO A 38 9.21 -8.19 13.05
N SER A 39 10.01 -8.51 14.07
CA SER A 39 10.97 -7.59 14.68
C SER A 39 12.39 -8.12 14.53
N VAL A 40 13.37 -7.22 14.40
CA VAL A 40 14.80 -7.56 14.34
C VAL A 40 15.52 -6.81 15.45
N ALA A 41 16.26 -7.52 16.30
CA ALA A 41 16.99 -6.93 17.43
C ALA A 41 16.12 -6.04 18.35
N GLY A 42 14.84 -6.38 18.53
CA GLY A 42 13.89 -5.61 19.34
C GLY A 42 13.24 -4.42 18.62
N PHE A 43 13.59 -4.15 17.36
CA PHE A 43 12.98 -3.10 16.55
C PHE A 43 11.89 -3.67 15.64
N PRO A 44 10.66 -3.13 15.65
CA PRO A 44 9.61 -3.58 14.76
C PRO A 44 9.93 -3.18 13.32
N LEU A 45 9.71 -4.10 12.38
CA LEU A 45 9.67 -3.74 10.97
C LEU A 45 8.41 -2.89 10.75
N VAL A 46 8.57 -1.66 10.28
CA VAL A 46 7.44 -0.75 10.06
C VAL A 46 7.07 -0.62 8.58
N GLY A 47 7.88 -1.15 7.66
CA GLY A 47 7.57 -1.09 6.22
C GLY A 47 8.78 -1.26 5.34
N LEU A 48 8.60 -1.04 4.04
CA LEU A 48 9.68 -0.97 3.07
C LEU A 48 10.02 0.48 2.78
N GLY A 49 11.31 0.75 2.68
CA GLY A 49 11.78 2.00 2.08
C GLY A 49 11.42 2.02 0.60
N GLY A 50 10.65 3.04 0.18
CA GLY A 50 10.47 3.35 -1.24
C GLY A 50 11.79 3.83 -1.85
N SER A 51 12.25 3.18 -2.93
CA SER A 51 13.56 3.41 -3.53
C SER A 51 13.71 4.73 -4.32
N CYS A 52 12.68 5.58 -4.38
CA CYS A 52 12.58 6.62 -5.42
C CYS A 52 12.58 8.06 -4.90
N GLY A 53 12.89 8.31 -3.63
CA GLY A 53 12.89 9.68 -3.06
C GLY A 53 11.51 10.34 -2.99
N LYS A 54 10.43 9.56 -3.08
CA LYS A 54 9.05 10.04 -2.94
C LYS A 54 8.81 10.43 -1.48
N PRO A 55 8.31 11.65 -1.17
CA PRO A 55 7.85 11.98 0.17
C PRO A 55 6.81 10.96 0.66
N CYS A 56 6.91 10.61 1.94
CA CYS A 56 6.07 9.64 2.62
C CYS A 56 5.16 10.36 3.63
N PHE A 57 3.86 10.11 3.55
CA PHE A 57 2.85 10.71 4.41
C PHE A 57 2.13 9.64 5.24
N ALA A 58 1.90 9.91 6.52
CA ALA A 58 1.16 9.02 7.40
C ALA A 58 -0.36 9.24 7.26
N LEU A 59 -1.12 8.15 7.13
CA LEU A 59 -2.57 8.14 7.30
C LEU A 59 -2.91 8.10 8.80
N PRO A 60 -4.02 8.69 9.24
CA PRO A 60 -4.37 8.74 10.67
C PRO A 60 -4.93 7.41 11.23
N TYR A 61 -4.75 6.29 10.53
CA TYR A 61 -5.25 4.96 10.90
C TYR A 61 -4.40 3.84 10.29
N VAL A 62 -4.53 2.64 10.85
CA VAL A 62 -3.94 1.41 10.28
C VAL A 62 -4.75 0.96 9.07
N LEU A 63 -4.06 0.67 7.97
CA LEU A 63 -4.67 0.12 6.76
C LEU A 63 -4.53 -1.42 6.77
N THR A 64 -5.61 -2.13 6.44
CA THR A 64 -5.59 -3.57 6.15
C THR A 64 -6.24 -3.79 4.81
N TRP A 65 -5.57 -4.45 3.88
CA TRP A 65 -6.16 -4.74 2.57
C TRP A 65 -7.28 -5.77 2.66
N THR A 66 -8.43 -5.41 2.10
CA THR A 66 -9.63 -6.23 1.96
C THR A 66 -10.06 -6.21 0.50
N GLU A 67 -10.94 -7.13 0.11
CA GLU A 67 -11.54 -7.11 -1.23
C GLU A 67 -12.25 -5.78 -1.51
N GLU A 68 -12.91 -5.23 -0.50
CA GLU A 68 -13.64 -3.98 -0.63
C GLU A 68 -12.70 -2.78 -0.87
N ASN A 69 -11.65 -2.59 -0.07
CA ASN A 69 -10.80 -1.41 -0.23
C ASN A 69 -9.84 -1.53 -1.43
N THR A 70 -9.49 -2.74 -1.86
CA THR A 70 -8.78 -2.95 -3.13
C THR A 70 -9.65 -2.59 -4.33
N ARG A 71 -10.94 -2.96 -4.32
CA ARG A 71 -11.90 -2.51 -5.34
C ARG A 71 -12.09 -0.99 -5.34
N ARG A 72 -12.27 -0.37 -4.16
CA ARG A 72 -12.36 1.09 -4.03
C ARG A 72 -11.09 1.81 -4.54
N LEU A 73 -9.91 1.23 -4.30
CA LEU A 73 -8.65 1.75 -4.81
C LEU A 73 -8.57 1.69 -6.35
N GLU A 74 -9.04 0.59 -6.95
CA GLU A 74 -9.10 0.43 -8.42
C GLU A 74 -10.07 1.43 -9.05
N GLU A 75 -11.26 1.60 -8.47
CA GLU A 75 -12.25 2.59 -8.89
C GLU A 75 -11.65 4.01 -8.85
N LEU A 76 -11.00 4.37 -7.74
CA LEU A 76 -10.31 5.65 -7.62
C LEU A 76 -9.17 5.78 -8.64
N ALA A 77 -8.35 4.73 -8.85
CA ALA A 77 -7.27 4.78 -9.83
C ALA A 77 -7.80 5.07 -11.23
N ALA A 78 -8.92 4.45 -11.62
CA ALA A 78 -9.56 4.67 -12.91
C ALA A 78 -10.01 6.13 -13.12
N GLU A 79 -10.52 6.80 -12.07
CA GLU A 79 -10.87 8.24 -12.12
C GLU A 79 -9.66 9.14 -12.47
N PHE A 80 -8.45 8.68 -12.18
CA PHE A 80 -7.19 9.39 -12.44
C PHE A 80 -6.45 8.86 -13.68
N GLY A 81 -7.09 8.05 -14.52
CA GLY A 81 -6.45 7.44 -15.69
C GLY A 81 -5.32 6.48 -15.32
N CYS A 82 -5.39 5.89 -14.12
CA CYS A 82 -4.43 4.93 -13.61
C CYS A 82 -4.99 3.51 -13.55
N TYR A 83 -4.10 2.53 -13.58
CA TYR A 83 -4.37 1.17 -13.09
C TYR A 83 -3.58 0.91 -11.80
N VAL A 84 -4.05 -0.07 -11.04
CA VAL A 84 -3.36 -0.55 -9.83
C VAL A 84 -2.45 -1.72 -10.21
N GLU A 85 -1.18 -1.61 -9.84
CA GLU A 85 -0.22 -2.70 -9.85
C GLU A 85 0.04 -3.18 -8.41
N TYR A 86 -0.26 -4.44 -8.14
CA TYR A 86 -0.13 -5.06 -6.83
C TYR A 86 1.27 -5.64 -6.61
N GLY A 87 2.24 -4.77 -6.36
CA GLY A 87 3.62 -5.09 -5.99
C GLY A 87 3.79 -5.71 -4.60
N ALA A 88 4.81 -5.25 -3.87
CA ALA A 88 4.88 -5.48 -2.42
C ALA A 88 3.74 -4.76 -1.69
N TYR A 89 3.30 -3.65 -2.24
CA TYR A 89 2.11 -2.90 -1.88
C TYR A 89 1.51 -2.32 -3.18
N PRO A 90 0.27 -1.80 -3.19
CA PRO A 90 -0.32 -1.27 -4.41
C PRO A 90 0.41 -0.01 -4.93
N HIS A 91 0.65 0.02 -6.23
CA HIS A 91 1.21 1.15 -6.98
C HIS A 91 0.16 1.65 -7.98
N LEU A 92 -0.02 2.97 -8.07
CA LEU A 92 -0.87 3.60 -9.09
C LEU A 92 0.01 3.99 -10.27
N LYS A 93 -0.34 3.50 -11.47
CA LYS A 93 0.40 3.75 -12.71
C LYS A 93 -0.52 4.29 -13.79
N LEU A 94 -0.06 5.33 -14.50
CA LEU A 94 -0.80 5.92 -15.61
C LEU A 94 -0.94 4.93 -16.76
N HIS A 95 -2.13 4.85 -17.36
CA HIS A 95 -2.38 4.05 -18.57
C HIS A 95 -1.57 4.54 -19.78
N GLU A 96 -1.25 5.83 -19.82
CA GLU A 96 -0.58 6.46 -20.97
C GLU A 96 0.87 5.97 -21.15
N ASN A 97 1.60 5.77 -20.06
CA ASN A 97 3.06 5.55 -20.10
C ASN A 97 3.62 4.66 -18.99
N ASP A 98 2.76 3.93 -18.26
CA ASP A 98 3.13 3.08 -17.12
C ASP A 98 3.87 3.82 -15.98
N GLN A 99 3.81 5.15 -15.95
CA GLN A 99 4.49 5.93 -14.93
C GLN A 99 3.83 5.75 -13.58
N GLU A 100 4.62 5.33 -12.58
CA GLU A 100 4.19 5.29 -11.19
C GLU A 100 4.04 6.71 -10.63
N VAL A 101 2.82 7.04 -10.21
CA VAL A 101 2.46 8.34 -9.62
C VAL A 101 2.32 8.28 -8.10
N GLY A 102 2.03 7.11 -7.55
CA GLY A 102 1.95 6.91 -6.11
C GLY A 102 1.93 5.44 -5.69
N ALA A 103 2.09 5.20 -4.39
CA ALA A 103 1.97 3.88 -3.80
C ALA A 103 1.46 3.94 -2.36
N VAL A 104 0.71 2.92 -1.94
CA VAL A 104 0.03 2.87 -0.64
C VAL A 104 0.51 1.67 0.16
N GLN A 105 1.22 1.89 1.27
CA GLN A 105 1.78 0.81 2.10
C GLN A 105 1.00 0.64 3.41
N ASP A 106 0.78 -0.63 3.79
CA ASP A 106 -0.01 -1.09 4.93
C ASP A 106 0.82 -1.58 6.14
N TRP A 107 2.15 -1.65 6.05
CA TRP A 107 3.01 -2.35 7.03
C TRP A 107 3.36 -1.51 8.26
N THR A 108 3.02 -0.22 8.24
CA THR A 108 3.30 0.77 9.27
C THR A 108 2.18 0.74 10.33
N THR A 109 2.46 1.21 11.56
CA THR A 109 1.45 1.43 12.64
C THR A 109 0.35 2.47 12.29
N PHE A 110 0.38 2.95 11.06
CA PHE A 110 -0.49 3.89 10.37
C PHE A 110 -0.30 3.62 8.87
N GLY A 111 -1.26 3.80 7.97
CA GLY A 111 -1.00 3.65 6.53
C GLY A 111 0.03 4.67 6.03
N THR A 112 0.82 4.36 5.00
CA THR A 112 1.79 5.31 4.42
C THR A 112 1.54 5.54 2.93
N VAL A 113 1.54 6.80 2.49
CA VAL A 113 1.35 7.20 1.07
C VAL A 113 2.65 7.82 0.55
N TYR A 114 3.19 7.27 -0.55
CA TYR A 114 4.36 7.81 -1.23
C TYR A 114 3.93 8.53 -2.51
N LEU A 115 4.30 9.80 -2.68
CA LEU A 115 3.90 10.62 -3.83
C LEU A 115 5.09 11.09 -4.68
N ARG A 116 4.94 11.18 -6.00
CA ARG A 116 5.98 11.71 -6.89
C ARG A 116 6.05 13.25 -6.80
N PRO A 117 7.22 13.88 -6.55
CA PRO A 117 7.33 15.34 -6.39
C PRO A 117 6.87 16.18 -7.60
N GLY A 118 6.93 15.64 -8.81
CA GLY A 118 6.52 16.33 -10.04
C GLY A 118 5.09 16.04 -10.50
N TYR A 119 4.25 15.44 -9.65
CA TYR A 119 2.86 15.14 -10.02
C TYR A 119 1.94 16.30 -9.61
N GLU A 120 1.33 16.96 -10.60
CA GLU A 120 0.56 18.20 -10.41
C GLU A 120 -0.65 18.06 -9.46
N ARG A 121 -1.22 16.85 -9.35
CA ARG A 121 -2.38 16.56 -8.50
C ARG A 121 -2.03 15.79 -7.22
N ALA A 122 -0.77 15.82 -6.80
CA ALA A 122 -0.30 15.06 -5.63
C ALA A 122 -1.07 15.39 -4.35
N GLU A 123 -1.39 16.67 -4.11
CA GLU A 123 -2.13 17.09 -2.91
C GLU A 123 -3.59 16.64 -2.93
N GLU A 124 -4.26 16.78 -4.08
CA GLU A 124 -5.64 16.29 -4.26
C GLU A 124 -5.73 14.77 -4.05
N LEU A 125 -4.77 14.03 -4.63
CA LEU A 125 -4.66 12.58 -4.48
C LEU A 125 -4.48 12.18 -3.02
N LEU A 126 -3.63 12.89 -2.26
CA LEU A 126 -3.42 12.60 -0.84
C LEU A 126 -4.71 12.76 -0.01
N VAL A 127 -5.46 13.85 -0.24
CA VAL A 127 -6.71 14.12 0.47
C VAL A 127 -7.78 13.06 0.16
N ARG A 128 -7.92 12.68 -1.12
CA ARG A 128 -8.87 11.65 -1.55
C ARG A 128 -8.52 10.29 -0.97
N LEU A 129 -7.23 9.91 -0.96
CA LEU A 129 -6.77 8.66 -0.37
C LEU A 129 -7.04 8.62 1.15
N ALA A 130 -6.82 9.73 1.85
CA ALA A 130 -7.04 9.80 3.29
C ALA A 130 -8.53 9.58 3.66
N GLY A 131 -9.46 10.15 2.89
CA GLY A 131 -10.90 9.95 3.10
C GLY A 131 -11.40 8.57 2.66
N LEU A 132 -10.95 8.09 1.50
CA LEU A 132 -11.41 6.82 0.94
C LEU A 132 -11.03 5.60 1.78
N LEU A 133 -9.80 5.60 2.31
CA LEU A 133 -9.25 4.46 3.06
C LEU A 133 -9.64 4.50 4.55
N GLN A 134 -10.43 5.50 4.97
CA GLN A 134 -10.88 5.62 6.35
C GLN A 134 -11.78 4.44 6.73
N PRO A 135 -11.49 3.72 7.83
CA PRO A 135 -12.35 2.64 8.30
C PRO A 135 -13.75 3.16 8.66
N ASP A 136 -14.79 2.39 8.36
CA ASP A 136 -16.14 2.69 8.83
C ASP A 136 -16.13 2.73 10.36
N LYS A 137 -16.66 3.81 10.95
CA LYS A 137 -16.80 3.90 12.41
C LYS A 137 -17.67 2.73 12.87
N PRO A 138 -17.24 1.93 13.87
CA PRO A 138 -18.12 0.93 14.45
C PRO A 138 -19.37 1.65 14.98
N ARG A 139 -20.56 1.16 14.61
CA ARG A 139 -21.81 1.63 15.22
C ARG A 139 -21.67 1.38 16.72
N GLN A 140 -21.65 2.45 17.51
CA GLN A 140 -21.78 2.34 18.95
C GLN A 140 -23.19 1.78 19.23
N ASN A 141 -23.28 0.47 19.43
CA ASN A 141 -24.44 -0.13 20.06
C ASN A 141 -24.40 0.33 21.52
N HIS A 142 -25.12 1.40 21.83
CA HIS A 142 -25.51 1.69 23.20
C HIS A 142 -26.56 0.64 23.61
N LEU A 143 -26.13 -0.31 24.42
CA LEU A 143 -26.98 -1.10 25.32
C LEU A 143 -26.51 -0.83 26.74
#